data_AF-R9C920-F1
#
_entry.id   AF-R9C920-F1
#
_cell.length_a   1.000
_cell.length_b   1.000
_cell.length_c   1.000
_cell.angle_alpha   90.00
_cell.angle_beta   90.00
_cell.angle_gamma   90.00
#
_symmetry.space_group_name_H-M   'P 1'
#
loop_
_entity.id
_entity.type
_entity.pdbx_description
1 polymer ?
#
loop_
_entity_poly.entity_id
_entity_poly.type
_entity_poly.pdbx_seq_one_letter_code
_entity_poly.pdbx_strand_id
1 'polypeptide(L)'
;MKYPLTNDFKKIVLEDIPLIDVRAPIEYEKGAFLNSFNSPILNSEERHIIGICYKEKGNEEATKLGYKLVSGKTKEGRLKSWIEFIKSNPSTTLYCFRGGSRSRIAQEWITEALNKEIYRLDGGYKAFRNYLINSLAKENQNYKPIVLTGFTGSGKTIVLKKIKNSIDLEGIANHRGSSFGAHANPQPTQINFENNLAYALIKCMEQDFKHIVFEDEGKNIGKNFIPQDFFDHFHSGNTVFLEASLEERIENTLKEYVIDSQIEYINKFGKDLGLNEWFNYIYSSMDRVKKK
;
A
#
# COMPACT_ATOMS: atom_id res chain seq x y z
N MET A 1 -7.08 17.00 -28.98
CA MET A 1 -7.10 17.77 -27.71
C MET A 1 -5.99 17.25 -26.82
N LYS A 2 -5.30 18.12 -26.07
CA LYS A 2 -4.26 17.69 -25.11
C LYS A 2 -4.95 17.45 -23.76
N TYR A 3 -5.22 16.19 -23.44
CA TYR A 3 -5.86 15.84 -22.17
C TYR A 3 -4.97 16.19 -20.97
N PRO A 4 -5.55 16.59 -19.82
CA PRO A 4 -4.78 17.11 -18.69
C PRO A 4 -3.92 16.03 -18.03
N LEU A 5 -2.74 16.44 -17.56
CA LEU A 5 -1.78 15.65 -16.80
C LEU A 5 -1.58 16.27 -15.42
N THR A 6 -1.24 15.44 -14.44
CA THR A 6 -0.74 15.92 -13.15
C THR A 6 0.53 15.19 -12.75
N ASN A 7 1.49 15.94 -12.24
CA ASN A 7 2.69 15.47 -11.55
C ASN A 7 2.73 15.97 -10.09
N ASP A 8 1.63 16.53 -9.59
CA ASP A 8 1.49 16.96 -8.20
C ASP A 8 1.26 15.75 -7.28
N PHE A 9 2.30 14.94 -7.17
CA PHE A 9 2.30 13.71 -6.38
C PHE A 9 2.13 13.98 -4.89
N LYS A 10 2.62 15.14 -4.41
CA LYS A 10 2.46 15.55 -3.02
C LYS A 10 0.97 15.74 -2.70
N LYS A 11 0.25 16.50 -3.52
CA LYS A 11 -1.20 16.69 -3.36
C LYS A 11 -1.97 15.37 -3.36
N ILE A 12 -1.63 14.44 -4.24
CA ILE A 12 -2.26 13.11 -4.28
C ILE A 12 -2.14 12.37 -2.95
N VAL A 13 -0.96 12.43 -2.32
CA VAL A 13 -0.71 11.81 -1.03
C VAL A 13 -1.46 12.54 0.09
N LEU A 14 -1.38 13.88 0.13
CA LEU A 14 -1.95 14.67 1.22
C LEU A 14 -3.48 14.68 1.24
N GLU A 15 -4.11 14.74 0.06
CA GLU A 15 -5.57 14.78 -0.07
C GLU A 15 -6.20 13.39 -0.25
N ASP A 16 -5.41 12.31 -0.15
CA ASP A 16 -5.87 10.95 -0.37
C ASP A 16 -6.63 10.77 -1.69
N ILE A 17 -6.13 11.42 -2.76
CA ILE A 17 -6.83 11.47 -4.04
C ILE A 17 -7.11 10.04 -4.53
N PRO A 18 -8.39 9.67 -4.80
CA PRO A 18 -8.73 8.37 -5.32
C PRO A 18 -8.09 8.13 -6.68
N LEU A 19 -7.54 6.93 -6.90
CA LEU A 19 -6.84 6.60 -8.13
C LEU A 19 -7.51 5.46 -8.88
N ILE A 20 -7.67 5.57 -10.20
CA ILE A 20 -7.98 4.42 -11.05
C ILE A 20 -6.69 3.87 -11.63
N ASP A 21 -6.35 2.64 -11.25
CA ASP A 21 -5.27 1.88 -11.88
C ASP A 21 -5.81 1.12 -13.09
N VAL A 22 -5.45 1.56 -14.30
CA VAL A 22 -5.83 0.87 -15.54
C VAL A 22 -4.80 -0.19 -15.97
N ARG A 23 -3.76 -0.46 -15.18
CA ARG A 23 -2.86 -1.61 -15.40
C ARG A 23 -3.61 -2.93 -15.27
N ALA A 24 -3.03 -4.00 -15.81
CA ALA A 24 -3.61 -5.33 -15.69
C ALA A 24 -3.60 -5.83 -14.23
N PRO A 25 -4.51 -6.74 -13.83
CA PRO A 25 -4.57 -7.26 -12.46
C PRO A 25 -3.23 -7.81 -11.96
N ILE A 26 -2.49 -8.54 -12.81
CA ILE A 26 -1.16 -9.06 -12.46
C ILE A 26 -0.11 -7.97 -12.17
N GLU A 27 -0.28 -6.76 -12.71
CA GLU A 27 0.57 -5.59 -12.40
C GLU A 27 0.13 -4.91 -11.10
N TYR A 28 -1.17 -4.95 -10.77
CA TYR A 28 -1.76 -4.38 -9.55
C TYR A 28 -1.45 -5.25 -8.33
N GLU A 29 -1.56 -6.57 -8.45
CA GLU A 29 -1.25 -7.55 -7.41
C GLU A 29 0.20 -7.48 -6.94
N LYS A 30 1.14 -7.18 -7.85
CA LYS A 30 2.56 -6.95 -7.51
C LYS A 30 2.73 -5.72 -6.62
N GLY A 31 1.92 -4.70 -6.88
CA GLY A 31 1.69 -3.60 -5.97
C GLY A 31 1.12 -2.36 -6.65
N ALA A 32 0.45 -1.57 -5.84
CA ALA A 32 -0.40 -0.45 -6.20
C ALA A 32 -0.28 0.66 -5.17
N PHE A 33 -0.85 1.82 -5.47
CA PHE A 33 -0.87 2.94 -4.55
C PHE A 33 -2.01 2.81 -3.55
N LEU A 34 -1.85 3.46 -2.41
CA LEU A 34 -2.94 3.65 -1.45
C LEU A 34 -4.12 4.36 -2.15
N ASN A 35 -5.35 4.02 -1.77
CA ASN A 35 -6.59 4.56 -2.34
C ASN A 35 -6.76 4.32 -3.85
N SER A 36 -6.06 3.34 -4.42
CA SER A 36 -6.25 2.96 -5.82
C SER A 36 -7.26 1.83 -5.99
N PHE A 37 -8.05 1.92 -7.06
CA PHE A 37 -9.00 0.91 -7.51
C PHE A 37 -8.54 0.37 -8.87
N ASN A 38 -8.35 -0.94 -8.96
CA ASN A 38 -7.98 -1.56 -10.23
C ASN A 38 -9.21 -1.71 -11.13
N SER A 39 -9.23 -0.95 -12.22
CA SER A 39 -10.20 -1.13 -13.29
C SER A 39 -9.43 -1.17 -14.61
N PRO A 40 -8.97 -2.37 -15.01
CA PRO A 40 -7.97 -2.51 -16.06
C PRO A 40 -8.49 -2.09 -17.44
N ILE A 41 -7.67 -1.36 -18.21
CA ILE A 41 -7.93 -1.22 -19.66
C ILE A 41 -7.60 -2.51 -20.41
N LEU A 42 -6.78 -3.40 -19.83
CA LEU A 42 -6.45 -4.72 -20.36
C LEU A 42 -6.40 -5.75 -19.22
N ASN A 43 -7.07 -6.88 -19.36
CA ASN A 43 -6.89 -7.99 -18.42
C ASN A 43 -5.48 -8.62 -18.57
N SER A 44 -5.11 -9.55 -17.69
CA SER A 44 -3.76 -10.14 -17.68
C SER A 44 -3.39 -10.84 -19.00
N GLU A 45 -4.33 -11.55 -19.61
CA GLU A 45 -4.12 -12.26 -20.89
C GLU A 45 -4.03 -11.29 -22.08
N GLU A 46 -4.95 -10.33 -22.18
CA GLU A 46 -4.92 -9.28 -23.19
C GLU A 46 -3.62 -8.48 -23.10
N ARG A 47 -3.17 -8.16 -21.88
CA ARG A 47 -1.91 -7.48 -21.62
C ARG A 47 -0.71 -8.30 -22.08
N HIS A 48 -0.75 -9.62 -21.92
CA HIS A 48 0.29 -10.51 -22.41
C HIS A 48 0.34 -10.49 -23.95
N ILE A 49 -0.78 -10.72 -24.61
CA ILE A 49 -0.91 -10.74 -26.08
C ILE A 49 -0.47 -9.41 -26.70
N ILE A 50 -0.97 -8.28 -26.19
CA ILE A 50 -0.60 -6.94 -26.67
C ILE A 50 0.87 -6.65 -26.38
N GLY A 51 1.41 -7.16 -25.27
CA GLY A 51 2.82 -7.06 -24.93
C GLY A 51 3.73 -7.75 -25.97
N ILE A 52 3.33 -8.93 -26.44
CA ILE A 52 4.02 -9.66 -27.51
C ILE A 52 3.95 -8.84 -28.81
N CYS A 53 2.75 -8.43 -29.22
CA CYS A 53 2.56 -7.63 -30.43
C CYS A 53 3.39 -6.34 -30.40
N TYR A 54 3.45 -5.64 -29.26
CA TYR A 54 4.26 -4.43 -29.10
C TYR A 54 5.75 -4.71 -29.31
N LYS A 55 6.25 -5.82 -28.76
CA LYS A 55 7.67 -6.20 -28.88
C LYS A 55 8.04 -6.59 -30.32
N GLU A 56 7.14 -7.27 -31.02
CA GLU A 56 7.38 -7.80 -32.36
C GLU A 56 7.09 -6.79 -33.49
N LYS A 57 6.03 -5.99 -33.34
CA LYS A 57 5.45 -5.17 -34.41
C LYS A 57 5.34 -3.69 -34.07
N GLY A 58 5.72 -3.30 -32.86
CA GLY A 58 5.73 -1.90 -32.43
C GLY A 58 4.38 -1.39 -31.90
N ASN A 59 4.38 -0.10 -31.52
CA ASN A 59 3.27 0.53 -30.79
C ASN A 59 1.98 0.65 -31.61
N GLU A 60 2.10 0.95 -32.90
CA GLU A 60 0.93 1.17 -33.76
C GLU A 60 0.09 -0.11 -33.90
N GLU A 61 0.74 -1.23 -34.24
CA GLU A 61 0.09 -2.54 -34.37
C GLU A 61 -0.45 -3.05 -33.04
N ALA A 62 0.28 -2.85 -31.94
CA ALA A 62 -0.20 -3.17 -30.61
C ALA A 62 -1.45 -2.36 -30.22
N THR A 63 -1.52 -1.09 -30.63
CA THR A 63 -2.67 -0.22 -30.39
C THR A 63 -3.88 -0.66 -31.22
N LYS A 64 -3.69 -0.99 -32.52
CA LYS A 64 -4.74 -1.56 -33.39
C LYS A 64 -5.30 -2.85 -32.80
N LEU A 65 -4.42 -3.76 -32.36
CA LEU A 65 -4.82 -4.99 -31.69
C LEU A 65 -5.59 -4.71 -30.39
N GLY A 66 -5.14 -3.73 -29.61
CA GLY A 66 -5.83 -3.27 -28.41
C GLY A 66 -7.27 -2.83 -28.69
N TYR A 67 -7.51 -1.98 -29.70
CA TYR A 67 -8.87 -1.58 -30.09
C TYR A 67 -9.72 -2.75 -30.57
N LYS A 68 -9.12 -3.76 -31.23
CA LYS A 68 -9.84 -4.96 -31.65
C LYS A 68 -10.30 -5.79 -30.45
N LEU A 69 -9.39 -6.05 -29.50
CA LEU A 69 -9.66 -6.85 -28.31
C LEU A 69 -10.60 -6.15 -27.32
N VAL A 70 -10.48 -4.83 -27.20
CA VAL A 70 -11.26 -4.01 -26.27
C VAL A 70 -12.32 -3.23 -27.04
N SER A 71 -13.32 -3.95 -27.52
CA SER A 71 -14.43 -3.40 -28.32
C SER A 71 -15.80 -3.89 -27.84
N GLY A 72 -16.87 -3.26 -28.35
CA GLY A 72 -18.26 -3.57 -28.02
C GLY A 72 -18.51 -3.63 -26.51
N LYS A 73 -19.15 -4.72 -26.05
CA LYS A 73 -19.51 -4.95 -24.65
C LYS A 73 -18.31 -4.87 -23.68
N THR A 74 -17.11 -5.28 -24.11
CA THR A 74 -15.91 -5.23 -23.25
C THR A 74 -15.50 -3.79 -22.97
N LYS A 75 -15.51 -2.93 -24.00
CA LYS A 75 -15.26 -1.50 -23.85
C LYS A 75 -16.35 -0.85 -22.99
N GLU A 76 -17.62 -1.15 -23.26
CA GLU A 76 -18.76 -0.62 -22.51
C GLU A 76 -18.67 -0.97 -21.02
N GLY A 77 -18.33 -2.21 -20.67
CA GLY A 77 -18.15 -2.65 -19.28
C GLY A 77 -17.02 -1.92 -18.56
N ARG A 78 -15.86 -1.75 -19.21
CA ARG A 78 -14.71 -1.00 -18.65
C ARG A 78 -15.05 0.46 -18.43
N LEU A 79 -15.66 1.08 -19.44
CA LEU A 79 -16.08 2.48 -19.38
C LEU A 79 -17.12 2.71 -18.27
N LYS A 80 -18.11 1.82 -18.16
CA LYS A 80 -19.11 1.87 -17.08
C LYS A 80 -18.45 1.81 -15.70
N SER A 81 -17.53 0.86 -15.48
CA SER A 81 -16.79 0.74 -14.22
C SER A 81 -16.02 2.01 -13.86
N TRP A 82 -15.32 2.62 -14.83
CA TRP A 82 -14.61 3.89 -14.60
C TRP A 82 -15.56 5.02 -14.25
N ILE A 83 -16.65 5.17 -15.00
CA ILE A 83 -17.65 6.23 -14.77
C ILE A 83 -18.30 6.10 -13.39
N GLU A 84 -18.67 4.89 -12.98
CA GLU A 84 -19.25 4.64 -11.65
C GLU A 84 -18.29 5.06 -10.53
N PHE A 85 -17.01 4.69 -10.65
CA PHE A 85 -16.00 5.08 -9.66
C PHE A 85 -15.81 6.61 -9.62
N ILE A 86 -15.73 7.28 -10.78
CA ILE A 86 -15.56 8.74 -10.87
C ILE A 86 -16.76 9.49 -10.32
N LYS A 87 -17.98 8.99 -10.53
CA LYS A 87 -19.20 9.59 -9.97
C LYS A 87 -19.19 9.57 -8.44
N SER A 88 -18.74 8.46 -7.85
CA SER A 88 -18.56 8.35 -6.40
C SER A 88 -17.33 9.10 -5.88
N ASN A 89 -16.34 9.37 -6.73
CA ASN A 89 -15.06 9.98 -6.37
C ASN A 89 -14.66 11.09 -7.38
N PRO A 90 -15.24 12.30 -7.30
CA PRO A 90 -15.11 13.30 -8.36
C PRO A 90 -13.70 13.85 -8.62
N SER A 91 -12.79 13.72 -7.65
CA SER A 91 -11.37 14.12 -7.73
C SER A 91 -10.45 13.04 -8.33
N THR A 92 -11.02 11.92 -8.78
CA THR A 92 -10.27 10.75 -9.26
C THR A 92 -9.23 11.11 -10.32
N THR A 93 -8.03 10.54 -10.16
CA THR A 93 -6.97 10.58 -11.17
C THR A 93 -6.67 9.17 -11.68
N LEU A 94 -6.42 9.02 -12.98
CA LEU A 94 -6.13 7.71 -13.57
C LEU A 94 -4.64 7.51 -13.84
N TYR A 95 -4.17 6.27 -13.82
CA TYR A 95 -2.79 5.96 -14.19
C TYR A 95 -2.63 4.59 -14.84
N CYS A 96 -1.60 4.47 -15.65
CA CYS A 96 -1.05 3.18 -16.08
C CYS A 96 0.42 3.11 -15.68
N PHE A 97 1.16 2.10 -16.16
CA PHE A 97 2.55 1.90 -15.74
C PHE A 97 3.49 3.10 -16.00
N ARG A 98 3.39 3.75 -17.18
CA ARG A 98 4.28 4.87 -17.58
C ARG A 98 3.55 6.14 -18.03
N GLY A 99 2.24 6.25 -17.80
CA GLY A 99 1.46 7.38 -18.31
C GLY A 99 1.39 7.43 -19.85
N GLY A 100 1.45 6.27 -20.51
CA GLY A 100 1.45 6.16 -21.98
C GLY A 100 0.05 5.91 -22.57
N SER A 101 0.00 5.12 -23.66
CA SER A 101 -1.22 4.86 -24.43
C SER A 101 -2.38 4.30 -23.59
N ARG A 102 -2.11 3.40 -22.64
CA ARG A 102 -3.16 2.77 -21.81
C ARG A 102 -4.00 3.78 -21.03
N SER A 103 -3.34 4.63 -20.23
CA SER A 103 -4.06 5.67 -19.48
C SER A 103 -4.60 6.77 -20.41
N ARG A 104 -3.90 7.10 -21.50
CA ARG A 104 -4.40 8.08 -22.48
C ARG A 104 -5.70 7.63 -23.16
N ILE A 105 -5.78 6.38 -23.61
CA ILE A 105 -6.98 5.83 -24.26
C ILE A 105 -8.15 5.74 -23.26
N ALA A 106 -7.88 5.33 -22.01
CA ALA A 106 -8.92 5.35 -20.97
C ALA A 106 -9.42 6.78 -20.73
N GLN A 107 -8.50 7.75 -20.61
CA GLN A 107 -8.81 9.16 -20.45
C GLN A 107 -9.66 9.71 -21.60
N GLU A 108 -9.32 9.35 -22.85
CA GLU A 108 -10.09 9.66 -24.06
C GLU A 108 -11.54 9.17 -23.95
N TRP A 109 -11.74 7.87 -23.70
CA TRP A 109 -13.08 7.29 -23.63
C TRP A 109 -13.92 7.86 -22.48
N ILE A 110 -13.30 8.11 -21.33
CA ILE A 110 -13.97 8.71 -20.17
C ILE A 110 -14.40 10.14 -20.49
N THR A 111 -13.50 10.94 -21.08
CA THR A 111 -13.77 12.35 -21.41
C THR A 111 -14.90 12.46 -22.43
N GLU A 112 -14.88 11.63 -23.48
CA GLU A 112 -15.94 11.56 -24.49
C GLU A 112 -17.29 11.18 -23.87
N ALA A 113 -17.31 10.21 -22.95
CA ALA A 113 -18.55 9.71 -22.36
C ALA A 113 -19.16 10.64 -21.30
N LEU A 114 -18.32 11.37 -20.55
CA LEU A 114 -18.77 12.26 -19.48
C LEU A 114 -18.86 13.73 -19.88
N ASN A 115 -18.29 14.10 -21.04
CA ASN A 115 -18.06 15.50 -21.42
C ASN A 115 -17.37 16.29 -20.28
N LYS A 116 -16.44 15.65 -19.58
CA LYS A 116 -15.72 16.17 -18.41
C LYS A 116 -14.26 15.74 -18.49
N GLU A 117 -13.35 16.69 -18.28
CA GLU A 117 -11.93 16.38 -18.19
C GLU A 117 -11.60 15.56 -16.93
N ILE A 118 -10.73 14.57 -17.11
CA ILE A 118 -10.17 13.78 -16.01
C ILE A 118 -8.64 13.82 -16.09
N TYR A 119 -7.97 13.99 -14.95
CA TYR A 119 -6.52 14.00 -14.88
C TYR A 119 -5.94 12.60 -14.99
N ARG A 120 -4.73 12.50 -15.55
CA ARG A 120 -3.91 11.30 -15.45
C ARG A 120 -2.51 11.60 -14.94
N LEU A 121 -1.89 10.65 -14.25
CA LEU A 121 -0.52 10.81 -13.77
C LEU A 121 0.46 10.93 -14.94
N ASP A 122 1.24 12.01 -14.92
CA ASP A 122 2.39 12.15 -15.79
C ASP A 122 3.47 11.13 -15.38
N GLY A 123 4.03 10.41 -16.35
CA GLY A 123 4.93 9.29 -16.11
C GLY A 123 4.32 8.07 -15.39
N GLY A 124 3.04 8.12 -15.02
CA GLY A 124 2.26 7.00 -14.47
C GLY A 124 2.78 6.43 -13.14
N TYR A 125 2.50 5.14 -12.93
CA TYR A 125 2.96 4.40 -11.75
C TYR A 125 4.46 4.53 -11.52
N LYS A 126 5.27 4.46 -12.59
CA LYS A 126 6.73 4.54 -12.47
C LYS A 126 7.16 5.87 -11.84
N ALA A 127 6.65 6.99 -12.34
CA ALA A 127 7.04 8.31 -11.84
C ALA A 127 6.56 8.53 -10.41
N PHE A 128 5.30 8.20 -10.11
CA PHE A 128 4.77 8.40 -8.76
C PHE A 128 5.44 7.46 -7.74
N ARG A 129 5.70 6.20 -8.10
CA ARG A 129 6.45 5.29 -7.23
C ARG A 129 7.87 5.77 -6.98
N ASN A 130 8.56 6.30 -7.98
CA ASN A 130 9.88 6.88 -7.79
C ASN A 130 9.84 8.07 -6.82
N TYR A 131 8.82 8.93 -6.92
CA TYR A 131 8.60 10.01 -5.96
C TYR A 131 8.42 9.48 -4.53
N LEU A 132 7.59 8.44 -4.34
CA LEU A 132 7.38 7.81 -3.03
C LEU A 132 8.67 7.21 -2.45
N ILE A 133 9.42 6.43 -3.24
CA ILE A 133 10.70 5.86 -2.81
C ILE A 133 11.70 6.97 -2.45
N ASN A 134 11.80 8.02 -3.27
CA ASN A 134 12.70 9.14 -3.00
C ASN A 134 12.33 9.85 -1.69
N SER A 135 11.05 9.94 -1.33
CA SER A 135 10.65 10.54 -0.04
C SER A 135 11.16 9.76 1.17
N LEU A 136 11.49 8.47 1.03
CA LEU A 136 12.09 7.65 2.07
C LEU A 136 13.63 7.78 2.13
N ALA A 137 14.26 8.45 1.18
CA ALA A 137 15.71 8.66 1.19
C ALA A 137 16.12 9.59 2.34
N LYS A 138 17.26 9.31 2.98
CA LYS A 138 17.72 10.00 4.19
C LYS A 138 17.87 11.51 4.00
N GLU A 139 18.34 11.95 2.84
CA GLU A 139 18.53 13.35 2.47
C GLU A 139 17.23 14.15 2.35
N ASN A 140 16.09 13.47 2.18
CA ASN A 140 14.78 14.09 2.08
C ASN A 140 14.04 14.12 3.43
N GLN A 141 14.65 13.60 4.50
CA GLN A 141 14.05 13.54 5.83
C GLN A 141 14.52 14.74 6.67
N ASN A 142 13.58 15.63 7.02
CA ASN A 142 13.85 16.86 7.79
C ASN A 142 13.25 16.82 9.21
N TYR A 143 13.32 15.67 9.87
CA TYR A 143 12.86 15.47 11.25
C TYR A 143 13.91 14.70 12.07
N LYS A 144 13.75 14.70 13.39
CA LYS A 144 14.56 13.88 14.31
C LYS A 144 13.78 12.65 14.76
N PRO A 145 14.22 11.42 14.44
CA PRO A 145 13.51 10.22 14.85
C PRO A 145 13.58 10.01 16.36
N ILE A 146 12.51 9.46 16.91
CA ILE A 146 12.43 8.92 18.27
C ILE A 146 11.96 7.48 18.14
N VAL A 147 12.71 6.53 18.69
CA VAL A 147 12.37 5.10 18.64
C VAL A 147 11.74 4.71 19.97
N LEU A 148 10.48 4.28 19.93
CA LEU A 148 9.77 3.75 21.08
C LEU A 148 10.06 2.25 21.19
N THR A 149 10.85 1.88 22.19
CA THR A 149 11.18 0.49 22.52
C THR A 149 10.47 0.05 23.80
N GLY A 150 10.55 -1.23 24.12
CA GLY A 150 9.94 -1.84 25.29
C GLY A 150 9.68 -3.32 25.05
N PHE A 151 9.59 -4.08 26.15
CA PHE A 151 9.33 -5.52 26.09
C PHE A 151 8.01 -5.85 25.39
N THR A 152 7.86 -7.08 24.89
CA THR A 152 6.57 -7.59 24.40
C THR A 152 5.50 -7.44 25.48
N GLY A 153 4.31 -7.00 25.07
CA GLY A 153 3.19 -6.69 25.97
C GLY A 153 3.29 -5.33 26.66
N SER A 154 4.33 -4.52 26.45
CA SER A 154 4.44 -3.19 27.09
C SER A 154 3.40 -2.15 26.61
N GLY A 155 2.61 -2.48 25.57
CA GLY A 155 1.58 -1.58 25.05
C GLY A 155 2.12 -0.49 24.12
N LYS A 156 3.27 -0.70 23.47
CA LYS A 156 3.86 0.25 22.50
C LYS A 156 2.85 0.75 21.47
N THR A 157 2.15 -0.16 20.81
CA THR A 157 1.12 0.15 19.81
C THR A 157 -0.03 0.98 20.38
N ILE A 158 -0.40 0.76 21.66
CA ILE A 158 -1.44 1.54 22.37
C ILE A 158 -0.96 2.98 22.59
N VAL A 159 0.30 3.16 22.98
CA VAL A 159 0.92 4.47 23.18
C VAL A 159 1.06 5.21 21.84
N LEU A 160 1.55 4.55 20.81
CA LEU A 160 1.75 5.16 19.48
C LEU A 160 0.47 5.69 18.88
N LYS A 161 -0.65 4.96 19.00
CA LYS A 161 -1.96 5.44 18.52
C LYS A 161 -2.43 6.75 19.17
N LYS A 162 -1.85 7.16 20.31
CA LYS A 162 -2.14 8.44 20.98
C LYS A 162 -1.21 9.57 20.55
N ILE A 163 -0.13 9.26 19.83
CA ILE A 163 0.88 10.21 19.37
C ILE A 163 0.53 10.65 17.96
N LYS A 164 0.36 11.97 17.74
CA LYS A 164 -0.03 12.50 16.41
C LYS A 164 1.04 12.32 15.34
N ASN A 165 2.30 12.37 15.75
CA ASN A 165 3.49 12.33 14.91
C ASN A 165 4.19 10.96 14.97
N SER A 166 3.43 9.88 15.11
CA SER A 166 3.97 8.51 15.05
C SER A 166 3.72 7.86 13.70
N ILE A 167 4.63 6.99 13.29
CA ILE A 167 4.46 6.09 12.15
C ILE A 167 4.37 4.65 12.68
N ASP A 168 3.20 4.04 12.48
CA ASP A 168 2.86 2.66 12.87
C ASP A 168 3.39 1.69 11.80
N LEU A 169 4.64 1.25 11.95
CA LEU A 169 5.35 0.37 11.02
C LEU A 169 4.72 -1.03 11.01
N GLU A 170 4.35 -1.56 12.17
CA GLU A 170 3.63 -2.83 12.34
C GLU A 170 2.28 -2.80 11.62
N GLY A 171 1.52 -1.72 11.79
CA GLY A 171 0.24 -1.50 11.12
C GLY A 171 0.38 -1.37 9.60
N ILE A 172 1.40 -0.67 9.11
CA ILE A 172 1.70 -0.57 7.68
C ILE A 172 2.12 -1.95 7.11
N ALA A 173 2.88 -2.74 7.87
CA ALA A 173 3.29 -4.08 7.50
C ALA A 173 2.20 -5.14 7.70
N ASN A 174 1.08 -4.78 8.35
CA ASN A 174 0.06 -5.71 8.82
C ASN A 174 0.70 -6.91 9.55
N HIS A 175 1.58 -6.62 10.51
CA HIS A 175 2.33 -7.61 11.29
C HIS A 175 2.88 -7.01 12.60
N ARG A 176 2.72 -7.71 13.72
CA ARG A 176 3.08 -7.25 15.09
C ARG A 176 4.58 -7.38 15.47
N GLY A 177 5.49 -7.20 14.52
CA GLY A 177 6.96 -7.23 14.79
C GLY A 177 7.57 -8.51 15.42
N SER A 178 6.77 -9.57 15.63
CA SER A 178 7.10 -10.67 16.53
C SER A 178 7.07 -12.04 15.84
N SER A 179 7.68 -13.06 16.47
CA SER A 179 7.57 -14.46 16.02
C SER A 179 6.12 -14.99 16.01
N PHE A 180 5.24 -14.33 16.77
CA PHE A 180 3.80 -14.58 16.84
C PHE A 180 2.97 -13.49 16.12
N GLY A 181 3.63 -12.63 15.35
CA GLY A 181 3.06 -11.36 14.90
C GLY A 181 2.18 -11.41 13.65
N ALA A 182 1.94 -12.57 13.06
CA ALA A 182 1.12 -12.66 11.85
C ALA A 182 -0.36 -12.39 12.16
N HIS A 183 -0.99 -11.67 11.25
CA HIS A 183 -2.43 -11.42 11.23
C HIS A 183 -3.14 -12.49 10.39
N ALA A 184 -4.46 -12.62 10.57
CA ALA A 184 -5.30 -13.46 9.72
C ALA A 184 -5.27 -12.92 8.27
N ASN A 185 -5.19 -11.60 8.12
CA ASN A 185 -4.95 -10.97 6.83
C ASN A 185 -3.47 -11.02 6.42
N PRO A 186 -3.18 -11.27 5.12
CA PRO A 186 -1.80 -11.36 4.67
C PRO A 186 -1.11 -10.00 4.76
N GLN A 187 0.19 -10.02 5.04
CA GLN A 187 1.05 -8.85 4.90
C GLN A 187 1.00 -8.31 3.45
N PRO A 188 1.10 -6.98 3.26
CA PRO A 188 1.16 -6.38 1.94
C PRO A 188 2.38 -6.88 1.15
N THR A 189 2.37 -6.67 -0.16
CA THR A 189 3.59 -6.84 -0.95
C THR A 189 4.65 -5.83 -0.49
N GLN A 190 5.93 -6.12 -0.75
CA GLN A 190 7.00 -5.17 -0.44
C GLN A 190 6.77 -3.79 -1.06
N ILE A 191 6.28 -3.78 -2.31
CA ILE A 191 5.92 -2.57 -3.04
C ILE A 191 4.85 -1.76 -2.29
N ASN A 192 3.80 -2.42 -1.82
CA ASN A 192 2.71 -1.76 -1.09
C ASN A 192 3.17 -1.27 0.28
N PHE A 193 3.99 -2.05 0.99
CA PHE A 193 4.60 -1.62 2.26
C PHE A 193 5.38 -0.31 2.08
N GLU A 194 6.29 -0.25 1.11
CA GLU A 194 7.09 0.95 0.82
C GLU A 194 6.22 2.14 0.39
N ASN A 195 5.21 1.91 -0.46
CA ASN A 195 4.28 2.95 -0.87
C ASN A 195 3.53 3.50 0.36
N ASN A 196 2.97 2.63 1.20
CA ASN A 196 2.20 3.03 2.38
C ASN A 196 3.07 3.75 3.41
N LEU A 197 4.32 3.30 3.60
CA LEU A 197 5.31 3.97 4.44
C LEU A 197 5.62 5.39 3.95
N ALA A 198 5.83 5.56 2.64
CA ALA A 198 6.03 6.87 2.04
C ALA A 198 4.81 7.78 2.20
N TYR A 199 3.59 7.25 2.03
CA TYR A 199 2.36 8.00 2.27
C TYR A 199 2.28 8.49 3.73
N ALA A 200 2.51 7.61 4.70
CA ALA A 200 2.50 7.96 6.12
C ALA A 200 3.55 9.02 6.45
N LEU A 201 4.76 8.88 5.90
CA LEU A 201 5.85 9.80 6.12
C LEU A 201 5.57 11.20 5.57
N ILE A 202 5.17 11.29 4.30
CA ILE A 202 4.85 12.56 3.64
C ILE A 202 3.75 13.31 4.40
N LYS A 203 2.69 12.61 4.83
CA LYS A 203 1.60 13.20 5.61
C LYS A 203 2.09 13.73 6.96
N CYS A 204 2.94 12.98 7.64
CA CYS A 204 3.50 13.39 8.93
C CYS A 204 4.41 14.60 8.78
N MET A 205 5.27 14.61 7.75
CA MET A 205 6.17 15.72 7.46
C MET A 205 5.45 17.02 7.08
N GLU A 206 4.26 16.93 6.46
CA GLU A 206 3.47 18.13 6.14
C GLU A 206 2.97 18.89 7.37
N GLN A 207 2.88 18.22 8.52
CA GLN A 207 2.46 18.84 9.78
C GLN A 207 3.61 19.59 10.48
N ASP A 208 4.80 19.67 9.87
CA ASP A 208 5.98 20.40 10.36
C ASP A 208 6.44 19.99 11.78
N PHE A 209 6.29 18.70 12.11
CA PHE A 209 6.80 18.16 13.37
C PHE A 209 8.33 18.06 13.33
N LYS A 210 9.00 18.59 14.37
CA LYS A 210 10.47 18.43 14.54
C LYS A 210 10.91 17.00 14.85
N HIS A 211 10.00 16.19 15.38
CA HIS A 211 10.24 14.80 15.77
C HIS A 211 9.20 13.88 15.16
N ILE A 212 9.59 12.65 14.83
CA ILE A 212 8.65 11.59 14.43
C ILE A 212 8.96 10.35 15.25
N VAL A 213 7.93 9.73 15.81
CA VAL A 213 8.04 8.56 16.66
C VAL A 213 7.84 7.28 15.84
N PHE A 214 8.72 6.30 16.03
CA PHE A 214 8.69 5.00 15.35
C PHE A 214 8.67 3.87 16.36
N GLU A 215 8.17 2.71 15.92
CA GLU A 215 8.36 1.45 16.63
C GLU A 215 9.82 1.00 16.54
N ASP A 216 10.31 0.39 17.61
CA ASP A 216 11.60 -0.31 17.65
C ASP A 216 11.53 -1.64 16.88
N GLU A 217 11.43 -1.54 15.56
CA GLU A 217 11.40 -2.67 14.66
C GLU A 217 12.75 -2.92 14.01
N GLY A 218 13.13 -4.19 13.90
CA GLY A 218 14.30 -4.56 13.11
C GLY A 218 14.13 -4.21 11.63
N LYS A 219 15.17 -4.46 10.83
CA LYS A 219 15.13 -4.22 9.38
C LYS A 219 13.98 -4.95 8.67
N ASN A 220 13.48 -6.04 9.27
CA ASN A 220 12.36 -6.82 8.75
C ASN A 220 11.21 -6.85 9.74
N ILE A 221 10.00 -6.63 9.23
CA ILE A 221 8.73 -6.80 9.93
C ILE A 221 7.98 -7.94 9.23
N GLY A 222 8.09 -9.14 9.79
CA GLY A 222 7.66 -10.37 9.12
C GLY A 222 8.42 -10.55 7.79
N LYS A 223 7.69 -10.57 6.66
CA LYS A 223 8.28 -10.68 5.32
C LYS A 223 8.66 -9.34 4.67
N ASN A 224 8.15 -8.23 5.20
CA ASN A 224 8.43 -6.89 4.66
C ASN A 224 9.75 -6.38 5.25
N PHE A 225 10.52 -5.64 4.45
CA PHE A 225 11.75 -5.02 4.92
C PHE A 225 11.70 -3.51 4.77
N ILE A 226 12.36 -2.81 5.67
CA ILE A 226 12.48 -1.35 5.64
C ILE A 226 13.66 -0.97 4.73
N PRO A 227 13.51 0.00 3.81
CA PRO A 227 14.61 0.48 2.98
C PRO A 227 15.81 0.90 3.84
N GLN A 228 17.03 0.52 3.43
CA GLN A 228 18.23 0.63 4.26
C GLN A 228 18.48 2.07 4.75
N ASP A 229 18.46 3.05 3.84
CA ASP A 229 18.74 4.44 4.19
C ASP A 229 17.71 5.01 5.18
N PHE A 230 16.45 4.59 5.05
CA PHE A 230 15.39 4.94 5.98
C PHE A 230 15.62 4.27 7.34
N PHE A 231 15.94 2.96 7.33
CA PHE A 231 16.22 2.17 8.53
C PHE A 231 17.36 2.79 9.35
N ASP A 232 18.48 3.10 8.70
CA ASP A 232 19.64 3.71 9.34
C ASP A 232 19.33 5.11 9.88
N HIS A 233 18.50 5.88 9.17
CA HIS A 233 18.07 7.19 9.66
C HIS A 233 17.22 7.05 10.93
N PHE A 234 16.14 6.28 10.91
CA PHE A 234 15.24 6.24 12.07
C PHE A 234 15.89 5.58 13.30
N HIS A 235 16.79 4.61 13.10
CA HIS A 235 17.60 4.02 14.18
C HIS A 235 18.69 4.94 14.73
N SER A 236 19.07 6.00 14.02
CA SER A 236 20.00 7.00 14.55
C SER A 236 19.35 7.95 15.57
N GLY A 237 18.04 7.83 15.78
CA GLY A 237 17.25 8.64 16.68
C GLY A 237 17.44 8.34 18.16
N ASN A 238 16.85 9.17 19.00
CA ASN A 238 16.83 8.93 20.44
C ASN A 238 15.87 7.78 20.76
N THR A 239 16.26 6.88 21.67
CA THR A 239 15.42 5.78 22.12
C THR A 239 14.67 6.14 23.39
N VAL A 240 13.38 5.82 23.44
CA VAL A 240 12.51 5.93 24.63
C VAL A 240 12.05 4.53 25.00
N PHE A 241 12.40 4.08 26.21
CA PHE A 241 11.98 2.78 26.72
C PHE A 241 10.64 2.90 27.45
N LEU A 242 9.63 2.16 26.98
CA LEU A 242 8.32 2.06 27.61
C LEU A 242 8.37 0.94 28.67
N GLU A 243 8.32 1.37 29.93
CA GLU A 243 8.18 0.46 31.08
C GLU A 243 6.71 0.09 31.29
N ALA A 244 6.48 -1.18 31.63
CA ALA A 244 5.18 -1.72 32.00
C ALA A 244 5.39 -2.84 33.02
N SER A 245 4.45 -3.00 33.95
CA SER A 245 4.48 -4.07 34.94
C SER A 245 4.34 -5.44 34.26
N LEU A 246 4.71 -6.52 34.97
CA LEU A 246 4.51 -7.87 34.44
C LEU A 246 3.03 -8.16 34.19
N GLU A 247 2.17 -7.70 35.10
CA GLU A 247 0.71 -7.86 35.03
C GLU A 247 0.15 -7.16 33.79
N GLU A 248 0.50 -5.89 33.56
CA GLU A 248 0.10 -5.15 32.36
C GLU A 248 0.56 -5.87 31.08
N ARG A 249 1.78 -6.42 31.09
CA ARG A 249 2.32 -7.15 29.95
C ARG A 249 1.57 -8.45 29.67
N ILE A 250 1.18 -9.19 30.71
CA ILE A 250 0.38 -10.41 30.57
C ILE A 250 -0.99 -10.06 29.96
N GLU A 251 -1.65 -9.03 30.49
CA GLU A 251 -2.97 -8.59 30.02
C GLU A 251 -2.92 -8.14 28.55
N ASN A 252 -1.94 -7.30 28.20
CA ASN A 252 -1.75 -6.85 26.82
C ASN A 252 -1.45 -8.01 25.87
N THR A 253 -0.60 -8.95 26.29
CA THR A 253 -0.26 -10.13 25.47
C THR A 253 -1.47 -11.04 25.25
N LEU A 254 -2.26 -11.30 26.30
CA LEU A 254 -3.49 -12.06 26.21
C LEU A 254 -4.48 -11.38 25.24
N LYS A 255 -4.66 -10.08 25.40
CA LYS A 255 -5.55 -9.30 24.54
C LYS A 255 -5.12 -9.39 23.07
N GLU A 256 -3.86 -9.13 22.78
CA GLU A 256 -3.36 -8.98 21.40
C GLU A 256 -3.25 -10.31 20.64
N TYR A 257 -2.63 -11.32 21.27
CA TYR A 257 -2.28 -12.58 20.60
C TYR A 257 -3.36 -13.66 20.74
N VAL A 258 -4.27 -13.53 21.71
CA VAL A 258 -5.37 -14.47 21.92
C VAL A 258 -6.70 -13.83 21.55
N ILE A 259 -7.17 -12.83 22.30
CA ILE A 259 -8.54 -12.32 22.16
C ILE A 259 -8.76 -11.63 20.81
N ASP A 260 -7.98 -10.59 20.52
CA ASP A 260 -8.11 -9.81 19.28
C ASP A 260 -7.76 -10.67 18.05
N SER A 261 -6.75 -11.53 18.18
CA SER A 261 -6.35 -12.46 17.10
C SER A 261 -7.45 -13.47 16.80
N GLN A 262 -8.07 -14.11 17.80
CA GLN A 262 -9.21 -15.00 17.59
C GLN A 262 -10.37 -14.28 16.90
N ILE A 263 -10.70 -13.05 17.30
CA ILE A 263 -11.72 -12.24 16.64
C ILE A 263 -11.37 -12.02 15.17
N GLU A 264 -10.13 -11.67 14.86
CA GLU A 264 -9.67 -11.46 13.49
C GLU A 264 -9.84 -12.72 12.62
N TYR A 265 -9.42 -13.88 13.13
CA TYR A 265 -9.56 -15.15 12.42
C TYR A 265 -11.02 -15.59 12.28
N ILE A 266 -11.85 -15.39 13.32
CA ILE A 266 -13.29 -15.69 13.28
C ILE A 266 -13.99 -14.83 12.22
N ASN A 267 -13.68 -13.53 12.17
CA ASN A 267 -14.26 -12.62 11.17
C ASN A 267 -13.89 -13.01 9.74
N LYS A 268 -12.70 -13.58 9.55
CA LYS A 268 -12.20 -13.98 8.22
C LYS A 268 -12.70 -15.35 7.76
N PHE A 269 -12.71 -16.34 8.64
CA PHE A 269 -12.92 -17.75 8.28
C PHE A 269 -14.22 -18.33 8.84
N GLY A 270 -14.97 -17.58 9.65
CA GLY A 270 -16.09 -18.09 10.44
C GLY A 270 -15.64 -18.66 11.78
N LYS A 271 -16.59 -18.91 12.69
CA LYS A 271 -16.30 -19.22 14.10
C LYS A 271 -15.39 -20.45 14.28
N ASP A 272 -15.84 -21.62 13.84
CA ASP A 272 -15.14 -22.89 14.13
C ASP A 272 -13.83 -23.00 13.35
N LEU A 273 -13.84 -22.67 12.05
CA LEU A 273 -12.63 -22.68 11.22
C LEU A 273 -11.63 -21.61 11.68
N GLY A 274 -12.10 -20.40 12.01
CA GLY A 274 -11.24 -19.31 12.48
C GLY A 274 -10.49 -19.66 13.76
N LEU A 275 -11.16 -20.26 14.74
CA LEU A 275 -10.49 -20.71 15.96
C LEU A 275 -9.45 -21.80 15.70
N ASN A 276 -9.74 -22.75 14.79
CA ASN A 276 -8.78 -23.78 14.41
C ASN A 276 -7.56 -23.20 13.67
N GLU A 277 -7.77 -22.28 12.74
CA GLU A 277 -6.68 -21.60 12.01
C GLU A 277 -5.80 -20.78 12.96
N TRP A 278 -6.41 -20.05 13.90
CA TRP A 278 -5.66 -19.34 14.96
C TRP A 278 -4.85 -20.31 15.82
N PHE A 279 -5.45 -21.41 16.28
CA PHE A 279 -4.77 -22.42 17.09
C PHE A 279 -3.56 -23.02 16.36
N ASN A 280 -3.76 -23.45 15.11
CA ASN A 280 -2.70 -24.00 14.27
C ASN A 280 -1.56 -23.00 14.08
N TYR A 281 -1.89 -21.72 13.86
CA TYR A 281 -0.91 -20.66 13.74
C TYR A 281 -0.08 -20.50 15.02
N ILE A 282 -0.73 -20.32 16.19
CA ILE A 282 -0.04 -20.13 17.46
C ILE A 282 0.80 -21.36 17.82
N TYR A 283 0.25 -22.56 17.66
CA TYR A 283 0.96 -23.81 17.90
C TYR A 283 2.22 -23.93 17.02
N SER A 284 2.09 -23.67 15.72
CA SER A 284 3.24 -23.68 14.80
C SER A 284 4.30 -22.64 15.19
N SER A 285 3.88 -21.50 15.73
CA SER A 285 4.77 -20.42 16.17
C SER A 285 5.55 -20.82 17.41
N MET A 286 4.89 -21.47 18.38
CA MET A 286 5.55 -22.05 19.56
C MET A 286 6.58 -23.12 19.16
N ASP A 287 6.22 -24.00 18.22
CA ASP A 287 7.13 -25.04 17.71
C ASP A 287 8.38 -24.45 17.03
N ARG A 288 8.24 -23.33 16.29
CA ARG A 288 9.38 -22.63 15.68
C ARG A 288 10.31 -22.02 16.73
N VAL A 289 9.75 -21.44 17.79
CA VAL A 289 10.53 -20.81 18.87
C VAL A 289 11.26 -21.88 19.70
N LYS A 290 10.63 -23.02 19.99
CA LYS A 290 11.26 -24.13 20.75
C LYS A 290 12.48 -24.75 20.04
N LYS A 291 12.53 -24.67 18.71
CA LYS A 291 13.63 -25.22 17.90
C LYS A 291 14.84 -24.29 17.77
N LYS A 292 14.75 -23.04 18.25
CA LYS A 292 15.85 -22.08 18.30
C LYS A 292 16.55 -22.17 19.65
#